data_AF-A0A0F5VFS1-F1
#
_entry.id   AF-A0A0F5VFS1-F1
#
_cell.length_a   1.000
_cell.length_b   1.000
_cell.length_c   1.000
_cell.angle_alpha   90.00
_cell.angle_beta   90.00
_cell.angle_gamma   90.00
#
_symmetry.space_group_name_H-M   'P 1'
#
loop_
_entity.id
_entity.type
_entity.pdbx_description
1 polymer ?
#
loop_
_entity_poly.entity_id
_entity_poly.type
_entity_poly.pdbx_seq_one_letter_code
_entity_poly.pdbx_strand_id
1 'polypeptide(L)'
;MNLSTESEAKLESWANMDTWSSNHDFDLHRFFEFINQYANDHGHSVDESLLKDKIASITHTPTGDDNALEEIIRKRVSLMVDILDFLKVTGR
;
A
#
# COMPACT_ATOMS: atom_id res chain seq x y z
N MET A 1 -1.68 -11.18 5.23
CA MET A 1 -2.99 -10.84 4.64
C MET A 1 -3.16 -11.61 3.34
N ASN A 2 -4.38 -12.07 3.03
CA ASN A 2 -4.70 -12.67 1.73
C ASN A 2 -5.34 -11.61 0.83
N LEU A 3 -4.61 -11.15 -0.18
CA LEU A 3 -5.13 -10.27 -1.21
C LEU A 3 -5.78 -11.11 -2.32
N SER A 4 -6.74 -10.54 -3.04
CA SER A 4 -7.19 -11.08 -4.32
C SER A 4 -6.01 -11.09 -5.30
N THR A 5 -6.08 -11.90 -6.37
CA THR A 5 -5.06 -11.92 -7.42
C THR A 5 -4.87 -10.55 -8.06
N GLU A 6 -5.95 -9.77 -8.25
CA GLU A 6 -5.88 -8.44 -8.89
C GLU A 6 -5.25 -7.41 -7.96
N SER A 7 -5.67 -7.38 -6.69
CA SER A 7 -5.10 -6.52 -5.66
C SER A 7 -3.61 -6.82 -5.42
N GLU A 8 -3.23 -8.10 -5.43
CA GLU A 8 -1.84 -8.53 -5.32
C GLU A 8 -1.00 -8.06 -6.52
N ALA A 9 -1.49 -8.27 -7.75
CA ALA A 9 -0.78 -7.82 -8.95
C ALA A 9 -0.56 -6.30 -8.97
N LYS A 10 -1.54 -5.51 -8.52
CA LYS A 10 -1.41 -4.05 -8.42
C LYS A 10 -0.43 -3.62 -7.33
N LEU A 11 -0.45 -4.29 -6.18
CA LEU A 11 0.53 -4.05 -5.10
C LEU A 11 1.96 -4.30 -5.60
N GLU A 12 2.19 -5.45 -6.23
CA GLU A 12 3.49 -5.82 -6.78
C GLU A 12 3.94 -4.86 -7.89
N SER A 13 3.01 -4.42 -8.76
CA SER A 13 3.30 -3.45 -9.82
C SER A 13 3.81 -2.10 -9.30
N TRP A 14 3.35 -1.68 -8.12
CA TRP A 14 3.87 -0.51 -7.44
C TRP A 14 5.15 -0.80 -6.66
N ALA A 15 5.16 -1.84 -5.81
CA ALA A 15 6.24 -2.11 -4.86
C ALA A 15 7.54 -2.62 -5.52
N ASN A 16 7.46 -3.19 -6.73
CA ASN A 16 8.65 -3.63 -7.49
C ASN A 16 9.38 -2.49 -8.24
N MET A 17 8.89 -1.24 -8.15
CA MET A 17 9.55 -0.11 -8.80
C MET A 17 10.69 0.41 -7.93
N ASP A 18 11.91 0.57 -8.47
CA ASP A 18 13.05 1.13 -7.70
C ASP A 18 12.74 2.50 -7.06
N THR A 19 11.81 3.24 -7.67
CA THR A 19 11.38 4.57 -7.25
C THR A 19 10.15 4.57 -6.34
N TRP A 20 9.63 3.40 -5.90
CA TRP A 20 8.42 3.27 -5.08
C TRP A 20 8.42 4.17 -3.84
N SER A 21 9.60 4.39 -3.27
CA SER A 21 9.84 5.19 -2.08
C SER A 21 9.92 6.69 -2.37
N SER A 22 10.23 7.06 -3.61
CA SER A 22 10.20 8.44 -4.08
C SER A 22 8.76 8.83 -4.40
N ASN A 23 8.37 10.08 -4.11
CA ASN A 23 7.03 10.60 -4.44
C ASN A 23 6.87 10.83 -5.95
N HIS A 24 7.35 9.93 -6.80
CA HIS A 24 7.22 10.03 -8.23
C HIS A 24 5.76 9.82 -8.63
N ASP A 25 5.23 10.68 -9.51
CA ASP A 25 3.80 10.69 -9.85
C ASP A 25 3.29 9.34 -10.38
N PHE A 26 4.10 8.65 -11.20
CA PHE A 26 3.74 7.30 -11.69
C PHE A 26 3.63 6.25 -10.58
N ASP A 27 4.49 6.31 -9.57
CA ASP A 27 4.46 5.36 -8.46
C ASP A 27 3.25 5.65 -7.56
N LEU A 28 2.97 6.93 -7.31
CA LEU A 28 1.74 7.35 -6.61
C LEU A 28 0.48 6.90 -7.36
N HIS A 29 0.46 7.02 -8.69
CA HIS A 29 -0.66 6.56 -9.49
C HIS A 29 -0.90 5.05 -9.32
N ARG A 30 0.15 4.23 -9.44
CA ARG A 30 0.05 2.77 -9.23
C ARG A 30 -0.37 2.41 -7.81
N PHE A 31 0.11 3.17 -6.82
CA PHE A 31 -0.32 2.99 -5.44
C PHE A 31 -1.82 3.27 -5.26
N PHE A 32 -2.34 4.33 -5.88
CA PHE A 32 -3.79 4.61 -5.86
C PHE A 32 -4.60 3.59 -6.64
N GLU A 33 -4.10 3.05 -7.75
CA GLU A 33 -4.74 1.92 -8.44
C GLU A 33 -4.84 0.69 -7.53
N PHE A 34 -3.79 0.39 -6.76
CA PHE A 34 -3.84 -0.67 -5.76
C PHE A 34 -4.89 -0.39 -4.69
N ILE A 35 -4.96 0.83 -4.13
CA ILE A 35 -5.96 1.17 -3.10
C ILE A 35 -7.39 1.01 -3.64
N ASN A 36 -7.66 1.47 -4.86
CA ASN A 36 -8.98 1.32 -5.48
C ASN A 36 -9.34 -0.14 -5.70
N GLN A 37 -8.39 -0.94 -6.21
CA GLN A 37 -8.60 -2.38 -6.40
C GLN A 37 -8.85 -3.09 -5.04
N TYR A 38 -8.07 -2.74 -4.02
CA TYR A 38 -8.24 -3.25 -2.67
C TYR A 38 -9.64 -2.95 -2.13
N ALA A 39 -10.10 -1.70 -2.28
CA ALA A 39 -11.43 -1.28 -1.81
C ALA A 39 -12.54 -2.09 -2.48
N ASN A 40 -12.41 -2.37 -3.78
CA ASN A 40 -13.38 -3.18 -4.52
C ASN A 40 -13.39 -4.64 -4.08
N ASP A 41 -12.21 -5.23 -3.83
CA ASP A 41 -12.07 -6.65 -3.55
C ASP A 41 -12.31 -7.01 -2.07
N HIS A 42 -11.91 -6.12 -1.17
CA HIS A 42 -11.80 -6.39 0.26
C HIS A 42 -12.60 -5.39 1.12
N GLY A 43 -13.16 -4.34 0.52
CA GLY A 43 -13.79 -3.24 1.22
C GLY A 43 -12.78 -2.29 1.86
N HIS A 44 -13.23 -1.58 2.89
CA HIS A 44 -12.51 -0.43 3.45
C HIS A 44 -11.68 -0.73 4.70
N SER A 45 -11.63 -1.98 5.13
CA SER A 45 -10.87 -2.37 6.33
C SER A 45 -9.56 -3.03 5.91
N VAL A 46 -8.45 -2.60 6.51
CA VAL A 46 -7.13 -3.16 6.27
C VAL A 46 -6.41 -3.45 7.58
N ASP A 47 -5.73 -4.59 7.63
CA ASP A 47 -4.79 -4.88 8.70
C ASP A 47 -3.46 -4.19 8.35
N GLU A 48 -3.22 -3.04 8.98
CA GLU A 48 -2.02 -2.25 8.73
C GLU A 48 -0.73 -3.03 8.98
N SER A 49 -0.69 -3.88 10.01
CA SER A 49 0.53 -4.63 10.36
C SER A 49 0.85 -5.62 9.25
N LEU A 50 -0.15 -6.39 8.83
CA LEU A 50 0.04 -7.38 7.76
C LEU A 50 0.35 -6.73 6.41
N LEU A 51 -0.19 -5.54 6.14
CA LEU A 51 0.12 -4.80 4.92
C LEU A 51 1.56 -4.25 4.95
N LYS A 52 1.98 -3.66 6.09
CA LYS A 52 3.36 -3.19 6.30
C LYS A 52 4.36 -4.32 6.06
N ASP A 53 4.15 -5.48 6.68
CA ASP A 53 5.02 -6.64 6.53
C ASP A 53 5.07 -7.14 5.08
N LYS A 54 3.93 -7.14 4.39
CA LYS A 54 3.86 -7.56 2.98
C LYS A 54 4.62 -6.60 2.06
N ILE A 55 4.47 -5.30 2.23
CA ILE A 55 5.23 -4.30 1.45
C ILE A 55 6.72 -4.40 1.74
N ALA A 56 7.10 -4.53 3.02
CA ALA A 56 8.50 -4.69 3.41
C ALA A 56 9.13 -5.94 2.77
N SER A 57 8.39 -7.05 2.73
CA SER A 57 8.80 -8.27 2.04
C SER A 57 9.03 -8.07 0.54
N ILE A 58 8.08 -7.45 -0.17
CA ILE A 58 8.18 -7.24 -1.63
C ILE A 58 9.34 -6.28 -1.97
N THR A 59 9.45 -5.18 -1.22
CA THR A 59 10.49 -4.16 -1.42
C THR A 59 11.86 -4.57 -0.88
N HIS A 60 11.96 -5.76 -0.24
CA HIS A 60 13.14 -6.22 0.48
C HIS A 60 13.66 -5.19 1.49
N THR A 61 12.75 -4.43 2.09
CA THR A 61 13.07 -3.38 3.07
C THR A 61 13.40 -4.02 4.42
N PRO A 62 14.60 -3.76 5.00
CA PRO A 62 14.92 -4.21 6.35
C PRO A 62 13.96 -3.63 7.39
N THR A 63 13.54 -4.43 8.37
CA THR A 63 12.73 -3.95 9.49
C THR A 63 13.61 -3.52 10.67
N GLY A 64 13.33 -2.37 11.27
CA GLY A 64 14.04 -1.80 12.41
C GLY A 64 13.78 -0.30 12.62
N ASP A 65 13.86 0.15 13.87
CA ASP A 65 13.40 1.47 14.32
C ASP A 65 14.10 2.70 13.68
N ASP A 66 15.21 2.52 12.95
CA ASP A 66 15.99 3.60 12.29
C ASP A 66 15.99 3.52 10.75
N ASN A 67 15.10 2.72 10.14
CA ASN A 67 15.06 2.60 8.67
C ASN A 67 14.13 3.63 8.02
N ALA A 68 14.71 4.58 7.28
CA ALA A 68 13.97 5.58 6.50
C ALA A 68 12.97 4.97 5.49
N LEU A 69 13.28 3.80 4.92
CA LEU A 69 12.37 3.09 4.01
C LEU A 69 11.17 2.51 4.75
N GLU A 70 11.38 1.97 5.95
CA GLU A 70 10.27 1.47 6.76
C GLU A 70 9.31 2.60 7.15
N GLU A 71 9.85 3.77 7.48
CA GLU A 71 9.03 4.96 7.75
C GLU A 71 8.21 5.39 6.53
N ILE A 72 8.75 5.23 5.31
CA ILE A 72 7.98 5.47 4.08
C ILE A 72 6.87 4.43 3.93
N ILE A 73 7.11 3.14 4.21
CA ILE A 73 6.08 2.10 4.18
C ILE A 73 4.98 2.44 5.20
N ARG A 74 5.34 2.80 6.44
CA ARG A 74 4.40 3.20 7.49
C ARG A 74 3.51 4.36 7.00
N LYS A 75 4.11 5.41 6.44
CA LYS A 75 3.38 6.57 5.88
C LYS A 75 2.45 6.17 4.73
N ARG A 76 2.88 5.27 3.84
CA ARG A 76 2.03 4.77 2.74
C ARG A 76 0.84 3.98 3.26
N VAL A 77 1.05 3.10 4.23
CA VAL A 77 -0.04 2.34 4.83
C VAL A 77 -1.03 3.25 5.56
N SER A 78 -0.55 4.23 6.33
CA SER A 78 -1.44 5.23 6.96
C SER A 78 -2.23 6.03 5.92
N LEU A 79 -1.59 6.47 4.84
CA LEU A 79 -2.28 7.17 3.74
C LEU A 79 -3.38 6.29 3.10
N MET A 80 -3.11 5.00 2.92
CA MET A 80 -4.12 4.06 2.41
C MET A 80 -5.31 3.95 3.36
N VAL A 81 -5.07 3.83 4.68
CA VAL A 81 -6.14 3.79 5.69
C VAL A 81 -7.00 5.05 5.61
N ASP A 82 -6.37 6.23 5.58
CA ASP A 82 -7.08 7.51 5.48
C ASP A 82 -7.95 7.58 4.21
N ILE A 83 -7.44 7.06 3.08
CA ILE A 83 -8.18 7.01 1.81
C ILE A 83 -9.34 6.02 1.90
N LEU A 84 -9.14 4.82 2.45
CA LEU A 84 -10.19 3.83 2.60
C LEU A 84 -11.31 4.32 3.52
N ASP A 85 -10.97 5.00 4.62
CA ASP A 85 -11.94 5.63 5.51
C ASP A 85 -12.71 6.75 4.79
N PHE A 86 -12.03 7.55 3.97
CA PHE A 86 -12.69 8.55 3.14
C PHE A 86 -13.67 7.92 2.13
N LEU A 87 -13.27 6.86 1.43
CA LEU A 87 -14.13 6.13 0.49
C LEU A 87 -15.36 5.56 1.19
N LYS A 88 -15.16 4.93 2.36
CA LYS A 88 -16.23 4.38 3.21
C LYS A 88 -17.27 5.44 3.60
N VAL A 89 -16.82 6.62 4.00
CA VAL A 89 -17.70 7.73 4.43
C VAL A 89 -18.44 8.35 3.24
N THR A 90 -17.78 8.43 2.08
CA THR A 90 -18.34 9.08 0.89
C THR A 90 -19.17 8.15 0.01
N GLY A 91 -19.12 6.83 0.25
CA GLY A 91 -19.82 5.83 -0.57
C GLY A 91 -19.27 5.74 -2.00
N ARG A 92 -18.01 6.11 -2.18
CA ARG A 92 -17.27 5.99 -3.43
C ARG A 92 -16.49 4.68 -3.50
#